data_AF-A0A1G6JNL0-F1
#
_entry.id   AF-A0A1G6JNL0-F1
#
_cell.length_a   1.000
_cell.length_b   1.000
_cell.length_c   1.000
_cell.angle_alpha   90.00
_cell.angle_beta   90.00
_cell.angle_gamma   90.00
#
_symmetry.space_group_name_H-M   'P 1'
#
loop_
_entity.id
_entity.type
_entity.pdbx_description
1 polymer ?
#
loop_
_entity_poly.entity_id
_entity_poly.type
_entity_poly.pdbx_seq_one_letter_code
_entity_poly.pdbx_strand_id
1 'polypeptide(L)'
;MDQLHPTKNSQNAALIEIDEGIRLHIAWAQKVFQYLVLKTPAEPQFSAKESHLLCHFGKWFQSNRAKFEKINPDKTQELEQAHYFVHHHLHHIFSRLSDNQSVEAVLVSQYQKSQSDLLELLIYFRTQFITQSLQYDPLTGLALRYGMENQFSALRQSAEKN
;
A
#
# COMPACT_ATOMS: atom_id res chain seq x y z
N MET A 1 20.55 24.44 -13.18
CA MET A 1 19.19 24.38 -13.76
C MET A 1 18.29 23.85 -12.67
N ASP A 2 17.43 24.73 -12.15
CA ASP A 2 16.49 24.47 -11.06
C ASP A 2 15.62 23.26 -11.33
N GLN A 3 15.81 22.18 -10.58
CA GLN A 3 14.74 21.21 -10.35
C GLN A 3 13.91 21.73 -9.17
N LEU A 4 12.87 22.50 -9.50
CA LEU A 4 11.81 22.88 -8.57
C LEU A 4 11.28 21.62 -7.90
N HIS A 5 11.59 21.47 -6.61
CA HIS A 5 11.07 20.39 -5.76
C HIS A 5 9.53 20.37 -5.81
N PRO A 6 8.90 19.19 -5.77
CA PRO A 6 7.46 19.04 -5.95
C PRO A 6 6.69 19.86 -4.92
N THR A 7 5.86 20.78 -5.41
CA THR A 7 5.11 21.78 -4.66
C THR A 7 4.14 21.18 -3.63
N LYS A 8 4.12 21.75 -2.42
CA LYS A 8 3.16 21.71 -1.29
C LYS A 8 1.86 20.89 -1.40
N ASN A 9 1.16 20.93 -2.54
CA ASN A 9 -0.06 20.14 -2.76
C ASN A 9 0.19 18.65 -3.04
N SER A 10 1.31 18.28 -3.67
CA SER A 10 1.52 16.90 -4.14
C SER A 10 1.90 15.92 -3.03
N GLN A 11 2.59 16.37 -1.98
CA GLN A 11 3.02 15.53 -0.85
C GLN A 11 1.86 15.27 0.14
N ASN A 12 1.07 16.30 0.46
CA ASN A 12 -0.16 16.12 1.24
C ASN A 12 -1.20 15.28 0.48
N ALA A 13 -1.30 15.45 -0.84
CA ALA A 13 -2.16 14.59 -1.66
C ALA A 13 -1.72 13.11 -1.59
N ALA A 14 -0.41 12.82 -1.68
CA ALA A 14 0.09 11.44 -1.59
C ALA A 14 -0.20 10.76 -0.23
N LEU A 15 -0.12 11.51 0.87
CA LEU A 15 -0.49 11.01 2.21
C LEU A 15 -2.00 10.75 2.33
N ILE A 16 -2.83 11.68 1.85
CA ILE A 16 -4.29 11.51 1.80
C ILE A 16 -4.68 10.27 0.97
N GLU A 17 -4.01 10.10 -0.17
CA GLU A 17 -4.19 8.97 -1.08
C GLU A 17 -3.86 7.61 -0.43
N ILE A 18 -2.77 7.54 0.35
CA ILE A 18 -2.40 6.31 1.09
C ILE A 18 -3.36 6.02 2.23
N ASP A 19 -3.70 7.03 3.02
CA ASP A 19 -4.63 6.87 4.15
C ASP A 19 -6.01 6.44 3.64
N GLU A 20 -6.44 6.95 2.48
CA GLU A 20 -7.66 6.51 1.80
C GLU A 20 -7.55 5.06 1.30
N GLY A 21 -6.41 4.67 0.70
CA GLY A 21 -6.15 3.29 0.29
C GLY A 21 -6.23 2.30 1.47
N ILE A 22 -5.62 2.65 2.61
CA ILE A 22 -5.69 1.86 3.85
C ILE A 22 -7.14 1.77 4.34
N ARG A 23 -7.85 2.90 4.41
CA ARG A 23 -9.24 2.96 4.87
C ARG A 23 -10.17 2.09 4.03
N LEU A 24 -10.02 2.15 2.70
CA LEU A 24 -10.79 1.34 1.76
C LEU A 24 -10.51 -0.15 1.94
N HIS A 25 -9.26 -0.54 2.22
CA HIS A 25 -8.92 -1.93 2.45
C HIS A 25 -9.45 -2.46 3.79
N ILE A 26 -9.50 -1.61 4.84
CA ILE A 26 -10.14 -1.97 6.12
C ILE A 26 -11.65 -2.17 5.93
N ALA A 27 -12.32 -1.24 5.24
CA ALA A 27 -13.74 -1.36 4.93
C ALA A 27 -14.04 -2.61 4.07
N TRP A 28 -13.14 -2.94 3.15
CA TRP A 28 -13.19 -4.16 2.36
C TRP A 28 -13.09 -5.42 3.24
N ALA A 29 -12.18 -5.48 4.20
CA ALA A 29 -12.05 -6.64 5.11
C ALA A 29 -13.32 -6.85 5.97
N GLN A 30 -13.96 -5.77 6.41
CA GLN A 30 -15.23 -5.84 7.13
C GLN A 30 -16.37 -6.40 6.27
N LYS A 31 -16.45 -5.99 4.99
CA LYS A 31 -17.39 -6.54 4.01
C LYS A 31 -17.14 -8.03 3.77
N VAL A 32 -15.89 -8.44 3.64
CA VAL A 32 -15.50 -9.86 3.51
C VAL A 32 -16.01 -10.67 4.69
N PHE A 33 -15.76 -10.22 5.92
CA PHE A 33 -16.28 -10.88 7.12
C PHE A 33 -17.81 -11.03 7.09
N GLN A 34 -18.53 -10.00 6.65
CA GLN A 34 -19.99 -10.06 6.50
C GLN A 34 -20.41 -11.16 5.52
N TYR A 35 -19.81 -11.27 4.33
CA TYR A 35 -20.14 -12.34 3.38
C TYR A 35 -19.87 -13.73 3.94
N LEU A 36 -18.74 -13.91 4.64
CA LEU A 36 -18.35 -15.19 5.23
C LEU A 36 -19.33 -15.63 6.34
N VAL A 37 -19.73 -14.71 7.23
CA VAL A 37 -20.63 -15.02 8.35
C VAL A 37 -22.07 -15.23 7.87
N LEU A 38 -22.55 -14.38 6.98
CA LEU A 38 -23.92 -14.47 6.46
C LEU A 38 -24.09 -15.55 5.38
N LYS A 39 -22.98 -16.13 4.90
CA LYS A 39 -22.96 -17.10 3.79
C LYS A 39 -23.68 -16.57 2.54
N THR A 40 -23.57 -15.27 2.30
CA THR A 40 -24.15 -14.63 1.12
C THR A 40 -23.15 -14.65 -0.03
N PRO A 41 -23.61 -14.75 -1.30
CA PRO A 41 -22.74 -14.62 -2.45
C PRO A 41 -21.97 -13.30 -2.41
N ALA A 42 -20.64 -13.38 -2.51
CA ALA A 42 -19.78 -12.21 -2.54
C ALA A 42 -19.79 -11.56 -3.93
N GLU A 43 -19.76 -10.22 -3.96
CA GLU A 43 -19.66 -9.48 -5.23
C GLU A 43 -18.34 -9.81 -5.96
N PRO A 44 -18.27 -9.71 -7.30
CA PRO A 44 -17.08 -10.08 -8.08
C PRO A 44 -15.79 -9.37 -7.65
N GLN A 45 -15.87 -8.16 -7.11
CA GLN A 45 -14.72 -7.42 -6.58
C GLN A 45 -14.07 -8.06 -5.33
N PHE A 46 -14.70 -9.08 -4.74
CA PHE A 46 -14.18 -9.88 -3.63
C PHE A 46 -13.88 -11.32 -4.03
N SER A 47 -14.61 -11.87 -5.00
CA SER A 47 -14.59 -13.30 -5.34
C SER A 47 -13.96 -13.61 -6.70
N ALA A 48 -13.72 -12.64 -7.59
CA ALA A 48 -13.07 -12.90 -8.87
C ALA A 48 -11.59 -13.25 -8.69
N LYS A 49 -11.07 -14.10 -9.59
CA LYS A 49 -9.67 -14.54 -9.61
C LYS A 49 -8.68 -13.36 -9.64
N GLU A 50 -9.00 -12.35 -10.44
CA GLU A 50 -8.20 -11.12 -10.60
C GLU A 50 -8.79 -9.94 -9.81
N SER A 51 -9.47 -10.20 -8.67
CA SER A 51 -10.15 -9.16 -7.88
C SER A 51 -9.22 -8.08 -7.34
N HIS A 52 -7.93 -8.38 -7.18
CA HIS A 52 -6.90 -7.40 -6.81
C HIS A 52 -6.74 -6.27 -7.84
N LEU A 53 -7.05 -6.51 -9.12
CA LEU A 53 -7.05 -5.48 -10.16
C LEU A 53 -8.37 -4.68 -10.21
N LEU A 54 -9.42 -5.22 -9.60
CA LEU A 54 -10.76 -4.63 -9.61
C LEU A 54 -11.01 -3.72 -8.41
N CYS A 55 -10.36 -3.99 -7.28
CA CYS A 55 -10.54 -3.21 -6.06
C CYS A 55 -10.00 -1.78 -6.22
N HIS A 56 -10.58 -0.85 -5.44
CA HIS A 56 -10.19 0.56 -5.52
C HIS A 56 -8.72 0.77 -5.14
N PHE A 57 -8.24 0.07 -4.11
CA PHE A 57 -6.84 0.11 -3.69
C PHE A 57 -5.90 -0.35 -4.82
N GLY A 58 -6.20 -1.45 -5.51
CA GLY A 58 -5.38 -1.96 -6.60
C GLY A 58 -5.25 -0.99 -7.77
N LYS A 59 -6.36 -0.39 -8.21
CA LYS A 59 -6.36 0.63 -9.27
C LYS A 59 -5.56 1.87 -8.87
N TRP A 60 -5.75 2.31 -7.64
CA TRP A 60 -5.01 3.44 -7.08
C TRP A 60 -3.51 3.14 -6.96
N PHE A 61 -3.14 1.96 -6.47
CA PHE A 61 -1.76 1.53 -6.31
C PHE A 61 -1.04 1.49 -7.66
N GLN A 62 -1.64 0.91 -8.70
CA GLN A 62 -1.04 0.89 -10.04
C GLN A 62 -0.80 2.30 -10.60
N SER A 63 -1.74 3.22 -10.38
CA SER A 63 -1.59 4.62 -10.80
C SER A 63 -0.48 5.37 -10.04
N ASN A 64 -0.10 4.87 -8.86
CA ASN A 64 0.87 5.50 -7.96
C ASN A 64 2.16 4.70 -7.75
N ARG A 65 2.31 3.54 -8.42
CA ARG A 65 3.38 2.57 -8.20
C ARG A 65 4.78 3.19 -8.26
N ALA A 66 5.00 4.09 -9.23
CA ALA A 66 6.26 4.81 -9.37
C ALA A 66 6.64 5.67 -8.14
N LYS A 67 5.67 6.14 -7.34
CA LYS A 67 5.94 6.85 -6.08
C LYS A 67 6.50 5.90 -5.01
N PHE A 68 6.00 4.68 -4.96
CA PHE A 68 6.46 3.64 -4.03
C PHE A 68 7.86 3.15 -4.42
N GLU A 69 8.10 2.92 -5.71
CA GLU A 69 9.40 2.46 -6.21
C GLU A 69 10.54 3.45 -5.90
N LYS A 70 10.23 4.76 -5.95
CA LYS A 70 11.20 5.80 -5.56
C LYS A 70 11.59 5.75 -4.09
N ILE A 71 10.72 5.21 -3.22
CA ILE A 71 11.02 5.02 -1.80
C ILE A 71 11.82 3.73 -1.63
N ASN A 72 11.27 2.62 -2.12
CA ASN A 72 11.90 1.31 -2.02
C ASN A 72 11.30 0.35 -3.06
N PRO A 73 12.03 -0.04 -4.11
CA PRO A 73 11.51 -0.92 -5.17
C PRO A 73 11.18 -2.33 -4.65
N ASP A 74 12.03 -2.91 -3.80
CA ASP A 74 11.82 -4.26 -3.25
C ASP A 74 10.55 -4.32 -2.40
N LYS A 75 10.38 -3.33 -1.51
CA LYS A 75 9.15 -3.21 -0.69
C LYS A 75 7.92 -2.93 -1.52
N THR A 76 8.07 -2.28 -2.68
CA THR A 76 6.95 -2.03 -3.60
C THR A 76 6.48 -3.32 -4.24
N GLN A 77 7.43 -4.17 -4.65
CA GLN A 77 7.12 -5.50 -5.17
C GLN A 77 6.51 -6.39 -4.08
N GLU A 78 7.05 -6.37 -2.86
CA GLU A 78 6.45 -7.08 -1.72
C GLU A 78 5.01 -6.64 -1.46
N LEU A 79 4.72 -5.33 -1.55
CA LEU A 79 3.37 -4.78 -1.36
C LEU A 79 2.39 -5.26 -2.43
N GLU A 80 2.81 -5.22 -3.69
CA GLU A 80 2.03 -5.73 -4.83
C GLU A 80 1.72 -7.23 -4.66
N GLN A 81 2.71 -8.00 -4.23
CA GLN A 81 2.57 -9.44 -4.00
C GLN A 81 1.67 -9.77 -2.81
N ALA A 82 1.82 -9.05 -1.69
CA ALA A 82 0.96 -9.22 -0.52
C ALA A 82 -0.51 -8.91 -0.86
N HIS A 83 -0.75 -7.82 -1.60
CA HIS A 83 -2.07 -7.45 -2.08
C HIS A 83 -2.68 -8.53 -3.00
N TYR A 84 -1.89 -9.07 -3.95
CA TYR A 84 -2.31 -10.21 -4.76
C TYR A 84 -2.71 -11.41 -3.88
N PHE A 85 -1.89 -11.78 -2.90
CA PHE A 85 -2.15 -12.94 -2.07
C PHE A 85 -3.41 -12.81 -1.21
N VAL A 86 -3.70 -11.62 -0.69
CA VAL A 86 -4.95 -11.36 0.05
C VAL A 86 -6.16 -11.72 -0.80
N HIS A 87 -6.21 -11.19 -2.03
CA HIS A 87 -7.30 -11.44 -2.96
C HIS A 87 -7.33 -12.88 -3.48
N HIS A 88 -6.16 -13.46 -3.75
CA HIS A 88 -6.04 -14.83 -4.24
C HIS A 88 -6.57 -15.84 -3.21
N HIS A 89 -6.11 -15.76 -1.95
CA HIS A 89 -6.61 -16.63 -0.89
C HIS A 89 -8.11 -16.44 -0.67
N LEU A 90 -8.60 -15.20 -0.75
CA LEU A 90 -10.02 -14.93 -0.60
C LEU A 90 -10.87 -15.51 -1.75
N HIS A 91 -10.40 -15.42 -2.99
CA HIS A 91 -11.03 -16.07 -4.14
C HIS A 91 -11.18 -17.58 -3.89
N HIS A 92 -10.12 -18.22 -3.39
CA HIS A 92 -10.17 -19.64 -3.03
C HIS A 92 -11.17 -19.92 -1.91
N ILE A 93 -11.22 -19.09 -0.86
CA ILE A 93 -12.20 -19.24 0.22
C ILE A 93 -13.63 -19.17 -0.33
N PHE A 94 -13.95 -18.16 -1.13
CA PHE A 94 -15.30 -18.02 -1.70
C PHE A 94 -15.64 -19.13 -2.69
N SER A 95 -14.68 -19.63 -3.46
CA SER A 95 -14.90 -20.74 -4.40
C SER A 95 -15.24 -22.04 -3.65
N ARG A 96 -14.55 -22.33 -2.54
CA ARG A 96 -14.90 -23.48 -1.69
C ARG A 96 -16.30 -23.35 -1.10
N LEU A 97 -16.65 -22.15 -0.64
CA LEU A 97 -17.99 -21.88 -0.08
C LEU A 97 -19.10 -21.99 -1.14
N SER A 98 -18.88 -21.52 -2.36
CA SER A 98 -19.86 -21.67 -3.45
C SER A 98 -20.08 -23.12 -3.86
N ASP A 99 -19.03 -23.94 -3.75
CA ASP A 99 -19.09 -25.38 -4.04
C ASP A 99 -19.63 -26.21 -2.86
N ASN A 100 -20.12 -25.55 -1.79
CA ASN A 100 -20.53 -26.17 -0.52
C ASN A 100 -19.44 -27.04 0.13
N GLN A 101 -18.17 -26.73 -0.14
CA GLN A 101 -17.02 -27.40 0.45
C GLN A 101 -16.61 -26.73 1.77
N SER A 102 -15.94 -27.51 2.64
CA SER A 102 -15.29 -26.94 3.81
C SER A 102 -14.07 -26.10 3.39
N VAL A 103 -13.87 -24.99 4.11
CA VAL A 103 -12.67 -24.16 3.95
C VAL A 103 -11.58 -24.74 4.85
N GLU A 104 -10.42 -25.05 4.27
CA GLU A 104 -9.28 -25.58 5.01
C GLU A 104 -8.70 -24.53 5.96
N ALA A 105 -8.35 -24.92 7.18
CA ALA A 105 -7.75 -24.01 8.17
C ALA A 105 -6.48 -23.33 7.65
N VAL A 106 -5.67 -24.05 6.86
CA VAL A 106 -4.46 -23.52 6.23
C VAL A 106 -4.76 -22.34 5.31
N LEU A 107 -5.84 -22.42 4.53
CA LEU A 107 -6.25 -21.34 3.61
C LEU A 107 -6.67 -20.09 4.38
N VAL A 108 -7.35 -20.26 5.52
CA VAL A 108 -7.71 -19.15 6.42
C VAL A 108 -6.45 -18.51 7.03
N SER A 109 -5.50 -19.32 7.49
CA SER A 109 -4.23 -18.82 8.03
C SER A 109 -3.39 -18.10 6.98
N GLN A 110 -3.37 -18.58 5.74
CA GLN A 110 -2.70 -17.92 4.61
C GLN A 110 -3.33 -16.56 4.29
N TYR A 111 -4.65 -16.48 4.27
CA TYR A 111 -5.37 -15.20 4.13
C TYR A 111 -5.00 -14.22 5.25
N GLN A 112 -5.07 -14.66 6.51
CA GLN A 112 -4.71 -13.83 7.67
C GLN A 112 -3.26 -13.33 7.58
N LYS A 113 -2.32 -14.22 7.26
CA LYS A 113 -0.92 -13.84 7.07
C LYS A 113 -0.76 -12.78 5.97
N SER A 114 -1.37 -13.00 4.81
CA SER A 114 -1.29 -12.03 3.70
C SER A 114 -1.89 -10.67 4.07
N GLN A 115 -2.92 -10.62 4.91
CA GLN A 115 -3.47 -9.36 5.41
C GLN A 115 -2.52 -8.63 6.36
N SER A 116 -1.90 -9.37 7.29
CA SER A 116 -0.88 -8.81 8.18
C SER A 116 0.31 -8.26 7.40
N ASP A 117 0.84 -9.04 6.46
CA ASP A 117 1.97 -8.64 5.61
C ASP A 117 1.61 -7.36 4.81
N LEU A 118 0.40 -7.28 4.24
CA LEU A 118 -0.09 -6.09 3.55
C LEU A 118 -0.16 -4.84 4.46
N LEU A 119 -0.72 -4.99 5.66
CA LEU A 119 -0.85 -3.90 6.63
C LEU A 119 0.52 -3.38 7.08
N GLU A 120 1.47 -4.27 7.36
CA GLU A 120 2.83 -3.89 7.75
C GLU A 120 3.53 -3.09 6.65
N LEU A 121 3.38 -3.50 5.38
CA LEU A 121 3.94 -2.79 4.24
C LEU A 121 3.29 -1.43 4.03
N LEU A 122 1.97 -1.32 4.21
CA LEU A 122 1.28 -0.02 4.15
C LEU A 122 1.73 0.92 5.26
N ILE A 123 1.93 0.42 6.50
CA ILE A 123 2.47 1.20 7.61
C ILE A 123 3.90 1.65 7.31
N TYR A 124 4.73 0.78 6.73
CA TYR A 124 6.08 1.12 6.30
C TYR A 124 6.06 2.29 5.32
N PHE A 125 5.31 2.19 4.22
CA PHE A 125 5.25 3.26 3.22
C PHE A 125 4.68 4.54 3.80
N ARG A 126 3.58 4.47 4.54
CA ARG A 126 2.99 5.63 5.23
C ARG A 126 4.03 6.36 6.08
N THR A 127 4.81 5.61 6.85
CA THR A 127 5.89 6.16 7.68
C THR A 127 6.93 6.86 6.81
N GLN A 128 7.37 6.24 5.70
CA GLN A 128 8.34 6.84 4.78
C GLN A 128 7.83 8.15 4.16
N PHE A 129 6.57 8.20 3.72
CA PHE A 129 5.97 9.43 3.18
C PHE A 129 5.91 10.54 4.23
N ILE A 130 5.57 10.21 5.48
CA ILE A 130 5.58 11.18 6.59
C ILE A 130 7.01 11.67 6.84
N THR A 131 7.98 10.75 6.97
CA THR A 131 9.38 11.11 7.22
C THR A 131 9.93 12.03 6.11
N GLN A 132 9.60 11.77 4.84
CA GLN A 132 9.98 12.65 3.74
C GLN A 132 9.32 14.03 3.83
N SER A 133 8.04 14.10 4.20
CA SER A 133 7.33 15.38 4.36
C SER A 133 7.91 16.23 5.49
N LEU A 134 8.39 15.59 6.57
CA LEU A 134 9.00 16.25 7.72
C LEU A 134 10.41 16.80 7.45
N GLN A 135 10.98 16.54 6.26
CA GLN A 135 12.25 17.15 5.86
C GLN A 135 12.09 18.58 5.34
N TYR A 136 10.86 19.05 5.12
CA TYR A 136 10.58 20.36 4.53
C TYR A 136 9.64 21.17 5.42
N ASP A 137 9.88 22.47 5.48
CA ASP A 137 9.05 23.40 6.24
C ASP A 137 7.70 23.58 5.53
N PRO A 138 6.56 23.37 6.21
CA PRO A 138 5.24 23.40 5.57
C PRO A 138 4.82 24.80 5.11
N LEU A 139 5.42 25.86 5.64
CA LEU A 139 5.09 27.23 5.26
C LEU A 139 5.84 27.66 3.99
N THR A 140 7.15 27.38 3.96
CA THR A 140 8.09 27.90 2.96
C THR A 140 8.51 26.88 1.90
N GLY A 141 8.34 25.57 2.16
CA GLY A 141 8.81 24.50 1.29
C GLY A 141 10.34 24.30 1.31
N LEU A 142 11.07 25.04 2.16
CA LEU A 142 12.52 24.91 2.31
C LEU A 142 12.87 23.68 3.15
N ALA A 143 14.05 23.11 2.92
CA ALA A 143 14.54 22.00 3.74
C ALA A 143 14.70 22.45 5.20
N LEU A 144 14.11 21.70 6.12
CA LEU A 144 14.35 21.84 7.56
C LEU A 144 15.76 21.38 7.89
N ARG A 145 16.30 21.83 9.04
CA ARG A 145 17.65 21.44 9.50
C ARG A 145 17.87 19.91 9.49
N TYR A 146 16.84 19.14 9.85
CA TYR A 146 16.86 17.68 9.78
C TYR A 146 17.02 17.14 8.34
N GLY A 147 16.35 17.76 7.35
CA GLY A 147 16.53 17.42 5.94
C GLY A 147 17.90 17.83 5.39
N MET A 148 18.46 18.94 5.89
CA MET A 148 19.77 19.45 5.47
C MET A 148 20.93 18.52 5.86
N GLU A 149 20.89 17.86 7.02
CA GLU A 149 21.95 16.93 7.44
C GLU A 149 22.08 15.73 6.50
N ASN A 150 20.94 15.18 6.06
CA ASN A 150 20.89 14.08 5.10
C ASN A 150 21.36 14.53 3.71
N GLN A 151 20.92 15.70 3.25
CA GLN A 151 21.35 16.26 1.97
C GLN A 151 22.84 16.58 1.95
N PHE A 152 23.37 17.16 3.03
CA PHE A 152 24.79 17.48 3.17
C PHE A 152 25.64 16.21 3.10
N SER A 153 25.25 15.15 3.82
CA SER A 153 25.96 13.87 3.80
C SER A 153 25.96 13.24 2.39
N ALA A 154 24.83 13.29 1.69
CA ALA A 154 24.70 12.78 0.32
C ALA A 154 25.55 13.60 -0.68
N LEU A 155 25.52 14.93 -0.59
CA LEU A 155 26.33 15.82 -1.43
C LEU A 155 27.83 15.63 -1.18
N ARG A 156 28.24 15.45 0.08
CA ARG A 156 29.62 15.17 0.45
C ARG A 156 30.11 13.84 -0.14
N GLN A 157 29.35 12.75 0.00
CA GLN A 157 29.70 11.47 -0.61
C GLN A 157 29.78 11.54 -2.14
N SER A 158 28.92 12.33 -2.77
CA SER A 158 28.96 12.59 -4.22
C SER A 158 30.22 13.37 -4.62
N ALA A 159 30.62 14.36 -3.83
CA ALA A 159 31.83 15.15 -4.08
C ALA A 159 33.12 14.35 -3.83
N GLU A 160 33.14 13.42 -2.88
CA GLU A 160 34.29 12.54 -2.59
C GLU A 160 34.47 11.41 -3.62
N LYS A 161 33.48 11.15 -4.47
CA LYS A 161 33.52 10.14 -5.54
C LYS A 161 33.90 10.68 -6.92
N ASN A 162 34.06 11.99 -7.09
CA ASN A 162 34.55 12.65 -8.29
C ASN A 162 36.00 13.11 -8.11
#